data_AF-A0A1W1V1D3-F1
#
_entry.id   AF-A0A1W1V1D3-F1
#
_cell.length_a   1.000
_cell.length_b   1.000
_cell.length_c   1.000
_cell.angle_alpha   90.00
_cell.angle_beta   90.00
_cell.angle_gamma   90.00
#
_symmetry.space_group_name_H-M   'P 1'
#
loop_
_entity.id
_entity.type
_entity.pdbx_description
1 polymer ?
#
loop_
_entity_poly.entity_id
_entity_poly.type
_entity_poly.pdbx_seq_one_letter_code
_entity_poly.pdbx_strand_id
1 'polypeptide(L)'
;MKRTLLRILKAKKAKLYRVRDGQRDFEFIENIEIHLYEEENRVPRLGNKEPLKINNRVSIVITEPLDEPFRYGDGFSLELDLKRNDGIFERVFIHNIEPININVNGKWEFEMDHDSLNWVRFL
;
A
#
# COMPACT_ATOMS: atom_id res chain seq x y z
N MET A 1 -8.32 -9.67 15.71
CA MET A 1 -7.79 -8.56 14.90
C MET A 1 -8.93 -8.03 14.07
N LYS A 2 -9.27 -6.74 14.19
CA LYS A 2 -10.38 -6.13 13.43
C LYS A 2 -9.76 -5.11 12.47
N ARG A 3 -10.07 -5.25 11.18
CA ARG A 3 -9.67 -4.32 10.11
C ARG A 3 -10.90 -3.51 9.70
N THR A 4 -10.79 -2.19 9.74
CA THR A 4 -11.84 -1.26 9.28
C THR A 4 -11.31 -0.49 8.08
N LEU A 5 -11.98 -0.54 6.93
CA LEU A 5 -11.63 0.26 5.77
C LEU A 5 -12.03 1.71 6.03
N LEU A 6 -11.05 2.61 6.04
CA LEU A 6 -11.28 4.05 6.23
C LEU A 6 -11.61 4.73 4.91
N ARG A 7 -10.81 4.46 3.87
CA ARG A 7 -10.94 5.15 2.58
C ARG A 7 -10.27 4.36 1.45
N ILE A 8 -10.77 4.56 0.24
CA ILE A 8 -10.16 4.09 -1.01
C ILE A 8 -9.71 5.31 -1.81
N LEU A 9 -8.43 5.38 -2.15
CA LEU A 9 -7.87 6.35 -3.09
C LEU A 9 -7.66 5.66 -4.43
N LYS A 10 -7.95 6.36 -5.53
CA LYS A 10 -7.76 5.83 -6.88
C LYS A 10 -6.74 6.65 -7.63
N ALA A 11 -5.85 5.97 -8.34
CA ALA A 11 -4.90 6.59 -9.24
C ALA A 11 -5.02 5.98 -10.64
N LYS A 12 -5.03 6.85 -11.65
CA LYS A 12 -5.22 6.41 -13.03
C LYS A 12 -4.00 5.69 -13.58
N LYS A 13 -2.80 6.19 -13.25
CA LYS A 13 -1.52 5.69 -13.74
C LYS A 13 -0.45 5.84 -12.67
N ALA A 14 0.44 4.87 -12.60
CA ALA A 14 1.59 4.89 -11.73
C ALA A 14 2.81 4.26 -12.42
N LYS A 15 4.00 4.53 -11.86
CA LYS A 15 5.21 3.78 -12.15
C LYS A 15 5.49 2.86 -10.99
N LEU A 16 5.46 1.56 -11.25
CA LEU A 16 5.94 0.57 -10.31
C LEU A 16 7.43 0.33 -10.58
N TYR A 17 8.25 0.62 -9.60
CA TYR A 17 9.67 0.32 -9.62
C TYR A 17 9.91 -1.02 -8.94
N ARG A 18 10.75 -1.84 -9.56
CA ARG A 18 11.24 -3.09 -8.99
C ARG A 18 12.75 -3.03 -8.87
N VAL A 19 13.26 -3.43 -7.72
CA VAL A 19 14.69 -3.55 -7.43
C VAL A 19 15.03 -5.03 -7.26
N ARG A 20 15.91 -5.55 -8.12
CA ARG A 20 16.38 -6.94 -8.12
C ARG A 20 17.87 -6.95 -8.42
N ASP A 21 18.67 -7.66 -7.61
CA ASP A 21 20.12 -7.82 -7.83
C ASP A 21 20.86 -6.48 -8.04
N GLY A 22 20.41 -5.41 -7.38
CA GLY A 22 20.96 -4.06 -7.51
C GLY A 22 20.54 -3.30 -8.77
N GLN A 23 19.79 -3.93 -9.68
CA GLN A 23 19.17 -3.28 -10.83
C GLN A 23 17.79 -2.74 -10.45
N ARG A 24 17.45 -1.57 -11.00
CA ARG A 24 16.15 -0.93 -10.80
C ARG A 24 15.48 -0.72 -12.14
N ASP A 25 14.40 -1.47 -12.36
CA ASP A 25 13.53 -1.33 -13.52
C ASP A 25 12.21 -0.68 -13.11
N PHE A 26 11.44 -0.24 -14.10
CA PHE A 26 10.08 0.24 -13.86
C PHE A 26 9.14 -0.14 -14.99
N GLU A 27 7.88 -0.27 -14.63
CA GLU A 27 6.78 -0.44 -15.58
C GLU A 27 5.66 0.55 -15.25
N PHE A 28 4.87 0.89 -16.28
CA PHE A 28 3.67 1.69 -16.09
C PHE A 28 2.50 0.76 -15.82
N ILE A 29 1.76 1.09 -14.78
CA ILE A 29 0.53 0.38 -14.40
C ILE A 29 -0.62 1.36 -14.34
N GLU A 30 -1.82 0.87 -14.62
CA GLU A 30 -3.05 1.66 -14.57
C GLU A 30 -4.00 1.11 -13.50
N ASN A 31 -5.07 1.86 -13.23
CA ASN A 31 -6.17 1.42 -12.36
C ASN A 31 -5.73 0.98 -10.94
N ILE A 32 -4.92 1.81 -10.27
CA ILE A 32 -4.43 1.53 -8.91
C ILE A 32 -5.47 1.97 -7.88
N GLU A 33 -5.76 1.09 -6.91
CA GLU A 33 -6.57 1.40 -5.75
C GLU A 33 -5.72 1.29 -4.48
N ILE A 34 -5.71 2.33 -3.64
CA ILE A 34 -5.02 2.34 -2.35
C ILE A 34 -6.08 2.31 -1.26
N HIS A 35 -6.06 1.25 -0.46
CA HIS A 35 -7.00 1.00 0.61
C HIS A 35 -6.35 1.35 1.95
N LEU A 36 -6.89 2.37 2.61
CA LEU A 36 -6.44 2.79 3.93
C LEU A 36 -7.25 2.04 4.98
N TYR A 37 -6.57 1.27 5.84
CA TYR A 37 -7.18 0.47 6.89
C TYR A 37 -6.76 0.94 8.29
N GLU A 38 -7.68 0.85 9.23
CA GLU A 38 -7.40 0.89 10.66
C GLU A 38 -7.42 -0.54 11.21
N GLU A 39 -6.34 -0.93 11.90
CA GLU A 39 -6.20 -2.22 12.56
C GLU A 39 -6.25 -2.09 14.07
N GLU A 40 -7.32 -2.62 14.67
CA GLU A 40 -7.42 -2.76 16.11
C GLU A 40 -6.77 -4.08 16.57
N ASN A 41 -5.67 -3.98 17.31
CA ASN A 41 -4.98 -5.10 17.96
C ASN A 41 -5.16 -5.04 19.48
N ARG A 42 -5.82 -6.06 20.05
CA ARG A 42 -5.95 -6.21 21.50
C ARG A 42 -4.74 -6.99 22.02
N VAL A 43 -3.81 -6.30 22.70
CA VAL A 43 -2.57 -6.91 23.22
C VAL A 43 -2.66 -7.07 24.74
N PRO A 44 -3.01 -8.24 25.29
CA PRO A 44 -3.20 -8.42 26.73
C PRO A 44 -2.00 -7.87 27.53
N ARG A 45 -2.23 -6.80 28.28
CA ARG A 45 -1.26 -6.31 29.27
C ARG A 45 -1.48 -7.09 30.56
N LEU A 46 -0.39 -7.57 31.16
CA LEU A 46 -0.41 -8.11 32.52
C LEU A 46 -0.93 -7.03 33.48
N GLY A 47 -2.08 -7.29 34.11
CA GLY A 47 -2.73 -6.41 35.07
C GLY A 47 -3.92 -5.61 34.49
N ASN A 48 -5.12 -6.20 34.54
CA ASN A 48 -6.50 -5.64 34.58
C ASN A 48 -6.87 -4.30 33.91
N LYS A 49 -6.05 -3.73 33.02
CA LYS A 49 -6.44 -2.62 32.16
C LYS A 49 -6.71 -3.16 30.76
N GLU A 50 -7.87 -2.80 30.21
CA GLU A 50 -8.25 -3.21 28.87
C GLU A 50 -7.15 -2.81 27.87
N PRO A 51 -6.58 -3.78 27.14
CA PRO A 51 -5.53 -3.49 26.20
C PRO A 51 -6.12 -3.29 24.80
N LEU A 52 -6.00 -2.07 24.29
CA LEU A 52 -6.23 -1.78 22.88
C LEU A 52 -5.00 -1.03 22.32
N LYS A 53 -4.34 -1.64 21.34
CA LYS A 53 -3.33 -1.00 20.50
C LYS A 53 -3.94 -0.84 19.10
N ILE A 54 -4.18 0.39 18.68
CA ILE A 54 -4.63 0.69 17.32
C ILE A 54 -3.38 0.93 16.47
N ASN A 55 -3.24 0.15 15.40
CA ASN A 55 -2.23 0.36 14.37
C ASN A 55 -2.95 0.78 13.09
N ASN A 56 -2.40 1.73 12.34
CA ASN A 56 -2.90 2.02 11.00
C ASN A 56 -2.10 1.20 9.99
N ARG A 57 -2.76 0.61 8.99
CA ARG A 57 -2.10 -0.10 7.89
C ARG A 57 -2.62 0.39 6.55
N VAL A 58 -1.75 0.38 5.56
CA VAL A 58 -2.12 0.75 4.19
C VAL A 58 -1.85 -0.41 3.27
N SER A 59 -2.85 -0.81 2.50
CA SER A 59 -2.69 -1.80 1.44
C SER A 59 -2.88 -1.12 0.10
N ILE A 60 -1.99 -1.40 -0.84
CA ILE A 60 -2.17 -1.03 -2.25
C ILE A 60 -2.69 -2.26 -2.98
N VAL A 61 -3.80 -2.09 -3.67
CA VAL A 61 -4.31 -3.07 -4.63
C VAL A 61 -4.00 -2.55 -6.03
N ILE A 62 -3.10 -3.25 -6.72
CA ILE A 62 -2.81 -3.04 -8.13
C ILE A 62 -3.72 -4.02 -8.90
N THR A 63 -4.63 -3.48 -9.70
CA THR A 63 -5.68 -4.29 -10.33
C THR A 63 -5.27 -4.88 -11.68
N GLU A 64 -4.07 -4.56 -12.16
CA GLU A 64 -3.55 -5.06 -13.43
C GLU A 64 -2.48 -6.13 -13.22
N PRO A 65 -2.47 -7.18 -14.07
CA PRO A 65 -1.45 -8.22 -14.01
C PRO A 65 -0.13 -7.64 -14.50
N LEU A 66 0.92 -7.72 -13.67
CA LEU A 66 2.27 -7.44 -14.12
C LEU A 66 2.76 -8.61 -14.98
N ASP A 67 3.42 -8.30 -16.10
CA ASP A 67 3.88 -9.28 -17.07
C ASP A 67 5.01 -10.17 -16.50
N GLU A 68 5.71 -9.70 -15.47
CA GLU A 68 6.89 -10.37 -14.95
C GLU A 68 6.65 -11.19 -13.66
N PRO A 69 7.27 -12.38 -13.55
CA PRO A 69 7.14 -13.20 -12.35
C PRO A 69 7.86 -12.54 -11.16
N PHE A 70 7.17 -12.50 -10.03
CA PHE A 70 7.73 -12.15 -8.74
C PHE A 70 8.86 -13.12 -8.33
N ARG A 71 9.92 -12.58 -7.74
CA ARG A 71 10.95 -13.36 -7.05
C ARG A 71 11.05 -12.94 -5.59
N TYR A 72 11.17 -13.91 -4.70
CA TYR A 72 11.40 -13.66 -3.29
C TYR A 72 12.69 -12.84 -3.12
N GLY A 73 12.59 -11.70 -2.43
CA GLY A 73 13.70 -10.74 -2.26
C GLY A 73 13.66 -9.53 -3.18
N ASP A 74 12.71 -9.46 -4.14
CA ASP A 74 12.48 -8.25 -4.93
C ASP A 74 11.98 -7.11 -4.03
N GLY A 75 12.57 -5.93 -4.17
CA GLY A 75 12.08 -4.70 -3.55
C GLY A 75 11.16 -3.94 -4.50
N PHE A 76 10.08 -3.35 -3.97
CA PHE A 76 9.13 -2.59 -4.79
C PHE A 76 8.96 -1.16 -4.27
N SER A 77 8.69 -0.23 -5.19
CA SER A 77 8.34 1.15 -4.88
C SER A 77 7.36 1.68 -5.91
N LEU A 78 6.51 2.62 -5.55
CA LEU A 78 5.45 3.14 -6.39
C LEU A 78 5.51 4.67 -6.48
N GLU A 79 5.45 5.20 -7.69
CA GLU A 79 5.29 6.64 -7.95
C GLU A 79 3.96 6.87 -8.64
N LEU A 80 3.10 7.69 -8.05
CA LEU A 80 1.78 7.99 -8.62
C LEU A 80 1.31 9.40 -8.26
N ASP A 81 0.34 9.90 -9.01
CA ASP A 81 -0.31 11.17 -8.70
C ASP A 81 -1.65 10.89 -7.99
N LEU A 82 -1.77 11.34 -6.74
CA LEU A 82 -2.97 11.20 -5.91
C LEU A 82 -3.71 12.53 -5.80
N LYS A 83 -5.04 12.47 -5.85
CA LYS A 83 -5.90 13.64 -5.64
C LYS A 83 -6.10 13.87 -4.14
N ARG A 84 -5.68 15.04 -3.66
CA ARG A 84 -5.93 15.54 -2.31
C ARG A 84 -7.39 15.98 -2.14
N ASN A 85 -7.79 16.21 -0.89
CA ASN A 85 -9.15 16.68 -0.59
C ASN A 85 -9.48 18.08 -1.14
N ASP A 86 -8.47 18.94 -1.29
CA ASP A 86 -8.60 20.27 -1.92
C ASP A 86 -8.72 20.22 -3.45
N GLY A 87 -8.66 19.02 -4.03
CA GLY A 87 -8.78 18.78 -5.46
C GLY A 87 -7.47 18.86 -6.24
N ILE A 88 -6.35 19.20 -5.58
CA ILE A 88 -5.02 19.26 -6.19
C ILE A 88 -4.44 17.84 -6.31
N PHE A 89 -3.79 17.56 -7.43
CA PHE A 89 -3.01 16.33 -7.60
C PHE A 89 -1.60 16.51 -7.05
N GLU A 90 -1.19 15.61 -6.17
CA GLU A 90 0.14 15.57 -5.58
C GLU A 90 0.83 14.28 -6.01
N ARG A 91 2.07 14.41 -6.49
CA ARG A 91 2.91 13.25 -6.78
C ARG A 91 3.42 12.66 -5.48
N VAL A 92 3.13 11.39 -5.25
CA VAL A 92 3.59 10.64 -4.09
C VAL A 92 4.58 9.56 -4.51
N PHE A 93 5.58 9.35 -3.67
CA PHE A 93 6.56 8.27 -3.79
C PHE A 93 6.39 7.39 -2.58
N ILE A 94 6.14 6.11 -2.83
CA ILE A 94 5.91 5.10 -1.81
C ILE A 94 7.04 4.09 -1.96
N HIS A 95 7.81 3.92 -0.89
CA HIS A 95 8.97 3.05 -0.88
C HIS A 95 8.70 1.80 -0.05
N ASN A 96 9.45 0.73 -0.34
CA ASN A 96 9.44 -0.52 0.44
C ASN A 96 8.05 -1.15 0.57
N ILE A 97 7.30 -1.22 -0.53
CA ILE A 97 6.02 -1.94 -0.52
C ILE A 97 6.30 -3.44 -0.62
N GLU A 98 5.61 -4.23 0.20
CA GLU A 98 5.79 -5.67 0.28
C GLU A 98 4.63 -6.38 -0.43
N PRO A 99 4.90 -7.31 -1.36
CA PRO A 99 3.83 -8.04 -2.00
C PRO A 99 3.21 -9.05 -1.03
N ILE A 100 1.89 -8.98 -0.87
CA ILE A 100 1.12 -9.88 0.01
C ILE A 100 0.36 -10.94 -0.77
N ASN A 101 -0.11 -10.60 -1.97
CA ASN A 101 -0.88 -11.51 -2.80
C ASN A 101 -0.54 -11.24 -4.25
N ILE A 102 0.12 -12.20 -4.88
CA ILE A 102 0.56 -12.08 -6.26
C ILE A 102 -0.18 -13.13 -7.05
N ASN A 103 -1.03 -12.64 -7.98
CA ASN A 103 -1.70 -13.48 -8.96
C ASN A 103 -2.78 -14.42 -8.39
N VAL A 104 -3.61 -13.91 -7.47
CA VAL A 104 -4.97 -14.44 -7.28
C VAL A 104 -5.92 -13.56 -8.11
N ASN A 105 -6.48 -14.12 -9.19
CA ASN A 105 -7.38 -13.44 -10.13
C ASN A 105 -6.74 -12.30 -10.97
N GLY A 106 -5.43 -12.38 -11.27
CA GLY A 106 -4.75 -11.38 -12.11
C GLY A 106 -4.51 -10.02 -11.43
N LYS A 107 -4.61 -9.97 -10.10
CA LYS A 107 -4.32 -8.77 -9.30
C LYS A 107 -3.06 -8.97 -8.47
N TRP A 108 -2.38 -7.86 -8.22
CA TRP A 108 -1.23 -7.78 -7.32
C TRP A 108 -1.59 -6.90 -6.14
N GLU A 109 -1.48 -7.46 -4.94
CA GLU A 109 -1.74 -6.75 -3.69
C GLU A 109 -0.42 -6.57 -2.96
N PHE A 110 -0.20 -5.35 -2.50
CA PHE A 110 0.93 -4.95 -1.70
C PHE A 110 0.45 -4.41 -0.35
N GLU A 111 1.28 -4.57 0.67
CA GLU A 111 1.11 -3.95 1.97
C GLU A 111 2.28 -2.99 2.22
N MET A 112 2.01 -1.92 2.96
CA MET A 112 3.03 -1.01 3.43
C MET A 112 2.71 -0.54 4.84
N ASP A 113 3.73 0.02 5.48
CA ASP A 113 3.54 0.76 6.72
C ASP A 113 2.77 2.07 6.45
N HIS A 114 1.79 2.38 7.30
CA HIS A 114 1.08 3.65 7.28
C HIS A 114 2.03 4.84 7.38
N ASP A 115 3.15 4.71 8.09
CA ASP A 115 4.11 5.81 8.28
C ASP A 115 4.91 6.15 7.02
N SER A 116 4.72 5.39 5.93
CA SER A 116 5.36 5.64 4.63
C SER A 116 4.91 6.95 3.96
N LEU A 117 3.76 7.51 4.36
CA LEU A 117 3.23 8.76 3.79
C LEU A 117 2.37 9.51 4.81
N ASN A 118 2.26 10.84 4.65
CA ASN A 118 1.27 11.62 5.40
C ASN A 118 -0.12 11.50 4.76
N TRP A 119 -0.85 10.44 5.12
CA TRP A 119 -2.17 10.11 4.58
C TRP A 119 -3.27 11.13 4.93
N VAL A 120 -3.09 11.95 5.97
CA VAL A 120 -4.07 12.96 6.41
C VAL A 120 -4.41 13.95 5.30
N ARG A 121 -3.47 14.20 4.37
CA ARG A 121 -3.70 15.10 3.21
C ARG A 121 -4.72 14.55 2.20
N PHE A 122 -5.01 13.25 2.27
CA PHE A 122 -5.86 12.50 1.35
C PHE A 122 -7.10 11.92 2.04
N LEU A 123 -7.27 12.11 3.36
CA LEU A 123 -8.39 11.65 4.21
C LEU A 123 -9.38 12.77 4.50
#